data_AF-A0A1Y5HYI4-F1
#
_entry.id   AF-A0A1Y5HYI4-F1
#
_cell.length_a   1.000
_cell.length_b   1.000
_cell.length_c   1.000
_cell.angle_alpha   90.00
_cell.angle_beta   90.00
_cell.angle_gamma   90.00
#
_symmetry.space_group_name_H-M   'P 1'
#
loop_
_entity.id
_entity.type
_entity.pdbx_description
1 polymer ?
#
loop_
_entity_poly.entity_id
_entity_poly.type
_entity_poly.pdbx_seq_one_letter_code
_entity_poly.pdbx_strand_id
1 'polypeptide(L)'
;MPPGGDKLRFDGTNWLCVCVDNWSGTTCETPPSPPPSPSPPPPYVTPPPAPPNPPPSPPPDPASPNELLRLAVEACIARSSSGACTCTYKNPCGYVTDGRNISDFDTSYVTDMRELFKEKEGFNQDLSRWNTSAVTSMSYMFYNARAFNGAIGSWDVSSVTDMSYMFYSNNFNQPIGSWDVSSVTDMSYMFYSNNFNQPIGSWDVSSVTDMSNMFSHAGSFNQDLNNWNVSAVTNFFQMFYSASQFNGDVTSWDVRGASSMYTMFSYAYAF
;
A
#
# COMPACT_ATOMS: atom_id res chain seq x y z
N MET A 1 7.65 -84.91 -48.60
CA MET A 1 8.77 -83.94 -48.75
C MET A 1 8.29 -82.76 -49.61
N PRO A 2 8.80 -81.53 -49.44
CA PRO A 2 9.04 -80.72 -48.22
C PRO A 2 8.68 -79.20 -48.51
N PRO A 3 8.89 -78.20 -47.63
CA PRO A 3 10.20 -77.78 -47.12
C PRO A 3 10.28 -77.86 -45.59
N GLY A 4 11.17 -78.73 -45.10
CA GLY A 4 11.70 -78.70 -43.73
C GLY A 4 11.28 -79.81 -42.77
N GLY A 5 10.28 -80.63 -43.10
CA GLY A 5 9.89 -81.80 -42.31
C GLY A 5 11.04 -82.79 -42.10
N ASP A 6 11.04 -83.38 -40.91
CA ASP A 6 11.84 -84.52 -40.45
C ASP A 6 13.35 -84.30 -40.37
N LYS A 7 13.79 -83.63 -39.30
CA LYS A 7 15.22 -83.66 -38.92
C LYS A 7 15.43 -83.82 -37.42
N LEU A 8 14.60 -84.57 -36.70
CA LEU A 8 14.91 -84.97 -35.33
C LEU A 8 14.71 -86.48 -35.16
N ARG A 9 15.73 -87.20 -34.72
CA ARG A 9 15.64 -88.61 -34.28
C ARG A 9 15.77 -88.65 -32.75
N PHE A 10 14.87 -89.35 -32.07
CA PHE A 10 14.96 -89.64 -30.63
C PHE A 10 15.72 -90.94 -30.41
N ASP A 11 16.72 -90.95 -29.54
CA ASP A 11 17.55 -92.14 -29.25
C ASP A 11 17.16 -92.86 -27.94
N GLY A 12 16.11 -92.38 -27.27
CA GLY A 12 15.66 -92.90 -25.98
C GLY A 12 16.08 -92.03 -24.79
N THR A 13 16.91 -91.00 -24.96
CA THR A 13 17.14 -89.95 -23.94
C THR A 13 17.06 -88.52 -24.49
N ASN A 14 17.46 -88.23 -25.75
CA ASN A 14 17.36 -86.88 -26.35
C ASN A 14 16.98 -86.89 -27.86
N TRP A 15 16.53 -85.73 -28.38
CA TRP A 15 16.27 -85.51 -29.81
C TRP A 15 17.48 -84.85 -30.50
N LEU A 16 17.95 -85.41 -31.62
CA LEU A 16 19.14 -84.93 -32.37
C LEU A 16 18.81 -84.52 -33.82
N CYS A 17 19.41 -83.41 -34.28
CA CYS A 17 19.25 -82.92 -35.65
C CYS A 17 20.09 -83.70 -36.68
N VAL A 18 19.46 -84.18 -37.76
CA VAL A 18 20.17 -84.86 -38.89
C VAL A 18 20.02 -84.07 -40.18
N CYS A 19 21.12 -83.57 -40.73
CA CYS A 19 21.16 -82.91 -42.03
C CYS A 19 21.27 -83.94 -43.17
N VAL A 20 20.50 -83.75 -44.26
CA VAL A 20 20.59 -84.57 -45.49
C VAL A 20 21.63 -84.03 -46.45
N ASP A 21 22.21 -84.95 -47.22
CA ASP A 21 23.44 -84.79 -48.02
C ASP A 21 23.33 -83.78 -49.18
N ASN A 22 24.46 -83.11 -49.48
CA ASN A 22 24.68 -81.95 -50.39
C ASN A 22 24.33 -80.54 -49.86
N TRP A 23 24.40 -80.32 -48.54
CA TRP A 23 24.40 -78.98 -47.92
C TRP A 23 25.82 -78.51 -47.57
N SER A 24 26.14 -77.23 -47.83
CA SER A 24 27.49 -76.64 -47.66
C SER A 24 27.54 -75.34 -46.81
N GLY A 25 26.56 -75.09 -45.94
CA GLY A 25 26.54 -73.95 -44.97
C GLY A 25 26.15 -74.42 -43.57
N THR A 26 26.15 -73.57 -42.52
CA THR A 26 26.01 -73.98 -41.10
C THR A 26 24.73 -73.55 -40.36
N THR A 27 23.77 -72.86 -40.98
CA THR A 27 22.46 -72.54 -40.37
C THR A 27 21.34 -72.45 -41.42
N CYS A 28 20.16 -73.02 -41.13
CA CYS A 28 18.95 -72.88 -41.95
C CYS A 28 17.96 -71.98 -41.21
N GLU A 29 18.03 -70.66 -41.42
CA GLU A 29 17.01 -69.73 -40.91
C GLU A 29 16.16 -69.18 -42.05
N THR A 30 14.84 -69.19 -41.85
CA THR A 30 13.84 -68.53 -42.69
C THR A 30 13.99 -66.99 -42.62
N PRO A 31 13.69 -66.24 -43.70
CA PRO A 31 13.73 -64.78 -43.68
C PRO A 31 12.72 -64.18 -42.67
N PRO A 32 13.01 -63.00 -42.08
CA PRO A 32 12.19 -62.39 -41.03
C PRO A 32 10.80 -61.95 -41.52
N SER A 33 9.81 -62.04 -40.63
CA SER A 33 8.40 -61.69 -40.86
C SER A 33 8.17 -60.17 -40.96
N PRO A 34 7.15 -59.69 -41.72
CA PRO A 34 6.80 -58.27 -41.76
C PRO A 34 6.27 -57.77 -40.40
N PRO A 35 6.40 -56.46 -40.10
CA PRO A 35 6.00 -55.88 -38.81
C PRO A 35 4.48 -55.95 -38.60
N PRO A 36 4.02 -56.05 -37.33
CA PRO A 36 2.60 -56.14 -37.01
C PRO A 36 1.84 -54.83 -37.31
N SER A 37 0.57 -54.95 -37.71
CA SER A 37 -0.34 -53.83 -37.96
C SER A 37 -0.57 -52.96 -36.72
N PRO A 38 -0.79 -51.63 -36.88
CA PRO A 38 -1.03 -50.72 -35.76
C PRO A 38 -2.31 -51.07 -35.00
N SER A 39 -2.27 -50.94 -33.68
CA SER A 39 -3.40 -51.17 -32.77
C SER A 39 -4.51 -50.13 -33.00
N PRO A 40 -5.81 -50.50 -32.85
CA PRO A 40 -6.90 -49.55 -32.98
C PRO A 40 -6.86 -48.48 -31.87
N PRO A 41 -7.32 -47.24 -32.14
CA PRO A 41 -7.35 -46.19 -31.14
C PRO A 41 -8.31 -46.56 -29.99
N PRO A 42 -8.03 -46.09 -28.75
CA PRO A 42 -8.91 -46.33 -27.62
C PRO A 42 -10.29 -45.67 -27.83
N PRO A 43 -11.36 -46.22 -27.22
CA PRO A 43 -12.70 -45.66 -27.32
C PRO A 43 -12.77 -44.23 -26.75
N TYR A 44 -13.52 -43.36 -27.41
CA TYR A 44 -13.70 -41.97 -27.01
C TYR A 44 -14.42 -41.89 -25.66
N VAL A 45 -13.72 -41.49 -24.61
CA VAL A 45 -14.32 -41.22 -23.29
C VAL A 45 -14.82 -39.79 -23.31
N THR A 46 -16.13 -39.58 -23.11
CA THR A 46 -16.70 -38.23 -22.99
C THR A 46 -16.18 -37.56 -21.72
N PRO A 47 -15.72 -36.30 -21.78
CA PRO A 47 -15.31 -35.58 -20.58
C PRO A 47 -16.49 -35.49 -19.60
N PRO A 48 -16.25 -35.54 -18.27
CA PRO A 48 -17.29 -35.27 -17.31
C PRO A 48 -17.87 -33.86 -17.52
N PRO A 49 -19.17 -33.66 -17.25
CA PRO A 49 -19.80 -32.35 -17.38
C PRO A 49 -19.05 -31.32 -16.52
N ALA A 50 -18.88 -30.11 -17.07
CA ALA A 50 -18.26 -29.01 -16.35
C ALA A 50 -18.99 -28.78 -15.01
N PRO A 51 -18.27 -28.46 -13.93
CA PRO A 51 -18.91 -28.11 -12.67
C PRO A 51 -19.89 -26.95 -12.89
N PRO A 52 -21.01 -26.91 -12.14
CA PRO A 52 -21.94 -25.80 -12.22
C PRO A 52 -21.18 -24.49 -11.98
N ASN A 53 -21.49 -23.47 -12.78
CA ASN A 53 -20.89 -22.15 -12.61
C ASN A 53 -21.04 -21.71 -11.14
N PRO A 54 -20.00 -21.13 -10.53
CA PRO A 54 -20.13 -20.58 -9.20
C PRO A 54 -21.32 -19.60 -9.17
N PRO A 55 -22.06 -19.53 -8.05
CA PRO A 55 -23.12 -18.55 -7.91
C PRO A 55 -22.55 -17.15 -8.22
N PRO A 56 -23.32 -16.27 -8.89
CA PRO A 56 -22.86 -14.93 -9.18
C PRO A 56 -22.37 -14.29 -7.88
N SER A 57 -21.20 -13.67 -7.93
CA SER A 57 -20.65 -12.92 -6.81
C SER A 57 -21.74 -11.97 -6.28
N PRO A 58 -21.88 -11.82 -4.95
CA PRO A 58 -22.77 -10.82 -4.39
C PRO A 58 -22.51 -9.46 -5.07
N PRO A 59 -23.54 -8.65 -5.31
CA PRO A 59 -23.32 -7.29 -5.78
C PRO A 59 -22.31 -6.60 -4.84
N PRO A 60 -21.34 -5.83 -5.37
CA PRO A 60 -20.34 -5.18 -4.54
C PRO A 60 -21.01 -4.36 -3.43
N ASP A 61 -20.50 -4.47 -2.21
CA ASP A 61 -20.99 -3.69 -1.07
C ASP A 61 -21.03 -2.20 -1.45
N PRO A 62 -22.03 -1.43 -0.96
CA PRO A 62 -22.02 0.01 -1.16
C PRO A 62 -20.72 0.57 -0.57
N ALA A 63 -19.95 1.27 -1.41
CA ALA A 63 -18.67 1.85 -1.04
C ALA A 63 -18.79 2.60 0.30
N SER A 64 -17.85 2.34 1.21
CA SER A 64 -17.81 3.02 2.51
C SER A 64 -17.72 4.55 2.35
N PRO A 65 -18.13 5.38 3.33
CA PRO A 65 -17.95 6.83 3.26
C PRO A 65 -16.50 7.26 2.91
N ASN A 66 -15.51 6.52 3.42
CA ASN A 66 -14.09 6.74 3.15
C ASN A 66 -13.75 6.51 1.67
N GLU A 67 -14.24 5.42 1.10
CA GLU A 67 -14.04 5.08 -0.32
C GLU A 67 -14.77 6.04 -1.24
N LEU A 68 -16.00 6.41 -0.89
CA LEU A 68 -16.79 7.41 -1.59
C LEU A 68 -16.05 8.75 -1.66
N LEU A 69 -15.51 9.24 -0.54
CA LEU A 69 -14.70 10.48 -0.53
C LEU A 69 -13.46 10.33 -1.40
N ARG A 70 -12.70 9.23 -1.28
CA ARG A 70 -11.51 8.98 -2.09
C ARG A 70 -11.80 9.04 -3.58
N LEU A 71 -12.83 8.35 -4.06
CA LEU A 71 -13.24 8.37 -5.46
C LEU A 71 -13.67 9.77 -5.93
N ALA A 72 -14.38 10.52 -5.08
CA ALA A 72 -14.78 11.88 -5.40
C ALA A 72 -13.57 12.82 -5.54
N VAL A 73 -12.61 12.74 -4.61
CA VAL A 73 -11.37 13.53 -4.65
C VAL A 73 -10.50 13.15 -5.86
N GLU A 74 -10.30 11.87 -6.13
CA GLU A 74 -9.54 11.41 -7.30
C GLU A 74 -10.16 11.92 -8.60
N ALA A 75 -11.47 11.79 -8.75
CA ALA A 75 -12.20 12.27 -9.91
C ALA A 75 -12.13 13.80 -10.04
N CYS A 76 -12.10 14.53 -8.93
CA CYS A 76 -11.92 15.98 -8.92
C CYS A 76 -10.52 16.37 -9.41
N ILE A 77 -9.49 15.75 -8.84
CA ILE A 77 -8.08 16.07 -9.13
C ILE A 77 -7.69 15.64 -10.55
N ALA A 78 -8.26 14.56 -11.07
CA ALA A 78 -8.06 14.14 -12.46
C ALA A 78 -8.52 15.20 -13.48
N ARG A 79 -9.45 16.08 -13.09
CA ARG A 79 -9.95 17.19 -13.94
C ARG A 79 -9.13 18.45 -13.78
N SER A 80 -8.69 18.74 -12.57
CA SER A 80 -7.88 19.90 -12.23
C SER A 80 -6.86 19.48 -11.19
N SER A 81 -5.58 19.50 -11.54
CA SER A 81 -4.49 19.15 -10.62
C SER A 81 -4.43 20.04 -9.38
N SER A 82 -5.03 21.24 -9.45
CA SER A 82 -5.20 22.14 -8.30
C SER A 82 -6.34 21.77 -7.36
N GLY A 83 -7.21 20.84 -7.76
CA GLY A 83 -8.46 20.49 -7.10
C GLY A 83 -9.63 21.42 -7.46
N ALA A 84 -9.44 22.45 -8.29
CA ALA A 84 -10.49 23.37 -8.73
C ALA A 84 -11.43 22.70 -9.76
N CYS A 85 -12.13 21.66 -9.34
CA CYS A 85 -13.13 20.96 -10.14
C CYS A 85 -14.54 21.44 -9.78
N THR A 86 -15.46 21.29 -10.73
CA THR A 86 -16.90 21.46 -10.50
C THR A 86 -17.62 20.20 -10.98
N CYS A 87 -18.20 19.46 -10.05
CA CYS A 87 -18.78 18.14 -10.28
C CYS A 87 -20.22 18.29 -10.78
N THR A 88 -20.48 18.07 -12.06
CA THR A 88 -21.82 18.29 -12.67
C THR A 88 -22.49 16.97 -13.00
N TYR A 89 -23.80 16.99 -13.29
CA TYR A 89 -24.51 15.79 -13.75
C TYR A 89 -23.89 15.19 -15.03
N LYS A 90 -23.37 16.03 -15.93
CA LYS A 90 -22.67 15.58 -17.15
C LYS A 90 -21.23 15.11 -16.88
N ASN A 91 -20.65 15.49 -15.76
CA ASN A 91 -19.25 15.24 -15.42
C ASN A 91 -19.10 15.05 -13.90
N PRO A 92 -19.52 13.88 -13.36
CA PRO A 92 -19.64 13.64 -11.91
C PRO A 92 -18.28 13.36 -11.25
N CYS A 93 -18.10 13.73 -9.98
CA CYS A 93 -16.95 13.33 -9.17
C CYS A 93 -17.33 12.13 -8.30
N GLY A 94 -17.27 10.93 -8.89
CA GLY A 94 -17.84 9.74 -8.25
C GLY A 94 -19.36 9.88 -8.14
N TYR A 95 -19.89 9.83 -6.91
CA TYR A 95 -21.31 10.02 -6.61
C TYR A 95 -21.71 11.50 -6.51
N VAL A 96 -20.73 12.41 -6.39
CA VAL A 96 -21.00 13.84 -6.25
C VAL A 96 -21.41 14.40 -7.60
N THR A 97 -22.67 14.77 -7.67
CA THR A 97 -23.31 15.51 -8.76
C THR A 97 -23.90 16.81 -8.19
N ASP A 98 -24.29 17.76 -9.04
CA ASP A 98 -24.94 19.05 -8.67
C ASP A 98 -24.05 20.31 -8.56
N GLY A 99 -23.00 20.42 -9.37
CA GLY A 99 -22.19 21.64 -9.48
C GLY A 99 -21.34 21.94 -8.24
N ARG A 100 -21.13 20.94 -7.37
CA ARG A 100 -20.34 21.06 -6.15
C ARG A 100 -18.84 21.13 -6.44
N ASN A 101 -18.13 21.97 -5.70
CA ASN A 101 -16.68 21.97 -5.66
C ASN A 101 -16.20 21.04 -4.53
N ILE A 102 -14.89 20.79 -4.47
CA ILE A 102 -14.30 19.90 -3.45
C ILE A 102 -14.59 20.36 -2.00
N SER A 103 -14.77 21.66 -1.79
CA SER A 103 -15.14 22.26 -0.49
C SER A 103 -16.51 21.81 0.03
N ASP A 104 -17.38 21.31 -0.85
CA ASP A 104 -18.77 20.96 -0.54
C ASP A 104 -18.99 19.44 -0.43
N PHE A 105 -17.91 18.65 -0.47
CA PHE A 105 -18.00 17.21 -0.29
C PHE A 105 -18.40 16.89 1.16
N ASP A 106 -19.35 15.96 1.33
CA ASP A 106 -19.77 15.54 2.66
C ASP A 106 -18.73 14.60 3.27
N THR A 107 -18.07 15.06 4.32
CA THR A 107 -17.05 14.31 5.07
C THR A 107 -17.53 13.89 6.45
N SER A 108 -18.81 14.14 6.80
CA SER A 108 -19.32 13.97 8.17
C SER A 108 -19.27 12.54 8.72
N TYR A 109 -19.21 11.54 7.82
CA TYR A 109 -19.10 10.12 8.16
C TYR A 109 -17.73 9.51 7.81
N VAL A 110 -16.77 10.34 7.40
CA VAL A 110 -15.43 9.88 7.01
C VAL A 110 -14.59 9.72 8.27
N THR A 111 -14.06 8.51 8.46
CA THR A 111 -13.19 8.18 9.59
C THR A 111 -11.72 8.09 9.20
N ASP A 112 -11.42 7.93 7.91
CA ASP A 112 -10.08 7.71 7.39
C ASP A 112 -9.81 8.67 6.23
N MET A 113 -8.90 9.62 6.45
CA MET A 113 -8.45 10.58 5.44
C MET A 113 -7.00 10.32 4.99
N ARG A 114 -6.48 9.11 5.25
CA ARG A 114 -5.10 8.77 4.88
C ARG A 114 -4.86 8.96 3.40
N GLU A 115 -3.72 9.57 3.08
CA GLU A 115 -3.21 9.73 1.72
C GLU A 115 -4.12 10.49 0.73
N LEU A 116 -5.19 11.16 1.19
CA LEU A 116 -6.23 11.69 0.31
C LEU A 116 -5.71 12.70 -0.74
N PHE A 117 -4.68 13.47 -0.38
CA PHE A 117 -3.98 14.42 -1.25
C PHE A 117 -2.48 14.10 -1.37
N LYS A 118 -2.08 12.85 -1.13
CA LYS A 118 -0.69 12.40 -1.27
C LYS A 118 -0.17 12.68 -2.68
N GLU A 119 0.99 13.35 -2.74
CA GLU A 119 1.73 13.72 -3.96
C GLU A 119 0.94 14.59 -4.94
N LYS A 120 -0.14 15.24 -4.48
CA LYS A 120 -0.92 16.18 -5.30
C LYS A 120 -0.24 17.55 -5.27
N GLU A 121 0.92 17.65 -5.94
CA GLU A 121 1.83 18.81 -5.82
C GLU A 121 1.16 20.16 -6.08
N GLY A 122 0.15 20.22 -6.96
CA GLY A 122 -0.58 21.45 -7.29
C GLY A 122 -1.82 21.74 -6.45
N PHE A 123 -2.25 20.82 -5.57
CA PHE A 123 -3.49 20.94 -4.83
C PHE A 123 -3.45 22.07 -3.79
N ASN A 124 -4.44 22.96 -3.82
CA ASN A 124 -4.56 24.06 -2.85
C ASN A 124 -5.98 24.63 -2.76
N GLN A 125 -7.01 23.78 -2.77
CA GLN A 125 -8.39 24.25 -2.60
C GLN A 125 -8.74 24.49 -1.14
N ASP A 126 -9.80 25.29 -0.93
CA ASP A 126 -10.40 25.49 0.38
C ASP A 126 -11.08 24.21 0.87
N LEU A 127 -10.68 23.77 2.06
CA LEU A 127 -11.23 22.62 2.78
C LEU A 127 -11.80 23.02 4.16
N SER A 128 -11.95 24.31 4.44
CA SER A 128 -12.39 24.83 5.74
C SER A 128 -13.78 24.36 6.17
N ARG A 129 -14.63 23.98 5.19
CA ARG A 129 -16.01 23.50 5.39
C ARG A 129 -16.12 22.01 5.65
N TRP A 130 -15.02 21.26 5.55
CA TRP A 130 -15.04 19.83 5.81
C TRP A 130 -15.30 19.55 7.29
N ASN A 131 -16.18 18.60 7.57
CA ASN A 131 -16.38 18.07 8.91
C ASN A 131 -15.39 16.91 9.15
N THR A 132 -14.48 17.09 10.11
CA THR A 132 -13.45 16.11 10.45
C THR A 132 -13.66 15.43 11.81
N SER A 133 -14.78 15.70 12.50
CA SER A 133 -14.99 15.25 13.89
C SER A 133 -15.00 13.73 14.08
N ALA A 134 -15.29 12.98 13.00
CA ALA A 134 -15.29 11.51 12.98
C ALA A 134 -13.94 10.91 12.54
N VAL A 135 -12.99 11.72 12.08
CA VAL A 135 -11.72 11.25 11.51
C VAL A 135 -10.81 10.76 12.63
N THR A 136 -10.27 9.55 12.47
CA THR A 136 -9.33 8.95 13.41
C THR A 136 -7.91 8.88 12.86
N SER A 137 -7.71 8.97 11.53
CA SER A 137 -6.38 8.99 10.92
C SER A 137 -6.29 9.97 9.75
N MET A 138 -5.23 10.77 9.76
CA MET A 138 -4.87 11.75 8.74
C MET A 138 -3.45 11.50 8.20
N SER A 139 -2.87 10.31 8.41
CA SER A 139 -1.50 10.05 7.99
C SER A 139 -1.31 10.21 6.49
N TYR A 140 -0.17 10.82 6.12
CA TYR A 140 0.20 11.13 4.74
C TYR A 140 -0.80 12.00 3.95
N MET A 141 -1.83 12.61 4.59
CA MET A 141 -2.93 13.27 3.87
C MET A 141 -2.44 14.33 2.87
N PHE A 142 -1.44 15.14 3.23
CA PHE A 142 -0.83 16.16 2.36
C PHE A 142 0.66 15.92 2.09
N TYR A 143 1.11 14.66 2.18
CA TYR A 143 2.48 14.26 1.89
C TYR A 143 2.89 14.73 0.48
N ASN A 144 3.95 15.54 0.37
CA ASN A 144 4.41 16.13 -0.90
C ASN A 144 3.34 16.96 -1.67
N ALA A 145 2.26 17.41 -1.03
CA ALA A 145 1.29 18.34 -1.64
C ALA A 145 1.86 19.77 -1.64
N ARG A 146 2.91 20.02 -2.44
CA ARG A 146 3.78 21.21 -2.37
C ARG A 146 3.05 22.56 -2.38
N ALA A 147 1.95 22.69 -3.11
CA ALA A 147 1.19 23.94 -3.17
C ALA A 147 0.22 24.13 -1.99
N PHE A 148 -0.06 23.10 -1.20
CA PHE A 148 -1.08 23.14 -0.18
C PHE A 148 -0.67 24.05 0.99
N ASN A 149 -1.50 25.06 1.25
CA ASN A 149 -1.39 25.96 2.40
C ASN A 149 -2.79 26.45 2.83
N GLY A 150 -3.80 25.58 2.73
CA GLY A 150 -5.20 25.90 3.00
C GLY A 150 -5.50 26.10 4.48
N ALA A 151 -6.44 27.00 4.80
CA ALA A 151 -6.83 27.31 6.18
C ALA A 151 -7.68 26.19 6.78
N ILE A 152 -7.05 25.30 7.54
CA ILE A 152 -7.66 24.12 8.19
C ILE A 152 -7.66 24.20 9.73
N GLY A 153 -7.36 25.38 10.29
CA GLY A 153 -7.35 25.59 11.74
C GLY A 153 -8.72 25.39 12.42
N SER A 154 -9.81 25.38 11.65
CA SER A 154 -11.18 25.13 12.11
C SER A 154 -11.56 23.65 12.18
N TRP A 155 -10.70 22.74 11.71
CA TRP A 155 -10.96 21.30 11.78
C TRP A 155 -11.02 20.81 13.23
N ASP A 156 -11.96 19.91 13.49
CA ASP A 156 -12.01 19.13 14.72
C ASP A 156 -11.14 17.89 14.54
N VAL A 157 -10.02 17.84 15.25
CA VAL A 157 -9.06 16.73 15.21
C VAL A 157 -8.99 15.96 16.53
N SER A 158 -9.95 16.19 17.44
CA SER A 158 -9.96 15.61 18.80
C SER A 158 -10.04 14.08 18.82
N SER A 159 -10.56 13.47 17.74
CA SER A 159 -10.64 12.01 17.56
C SER A 159 -9.44 11.41 16.81
N VAL A 160 -8.51 12.23 16.30
CA VAL A 160 -7.40 11.76 15.47
C VAL A 160 -6.31 11.15 16.36
N THR A 161 -5.86 9.95 16.01
CA THR A 161 -4.78 9.24 16.72
C THR A 161 -3.47 9.21 15.94
N ASP A 162 -3.52 9.40 14.62
CA ASP A 162 -2.36 9.31 13.72
C ASP A 162 -2.32 10.49 12.74
N MET A 163 -1.27 11.33 12.90
CA MET A 163 -0.94 12.47 12.03
C MET A 163 0.42 12.30 11.36
N SER A 164 0.97 11.08 11.35
CA SER A 164 2.29 10.81 10.79
C SER A 164 2.37 11.26 9.32
N TYR A 165 3.48 11.89 8.94
CA TYR A 165 3.74 12.39 7.58
C TYR A 165 2.71 13.37 7.00
N MET A 166 1.76 13.90 7.79
CA MET A 166 0.62 14.67 7.26
C MET A 166 1.06 15.87 6.40
N PHE A 167 2.08 16.62 6.82
CA PHE A 167 2.63 17.78 6.08
C PHE A 167 4.08 17.58 5.63
N TYR A 168 4.49 16.34 5.38
CA TYR A 168 5.83 16.03 4.90
C TYR A 168 6.16 16.77 3.60
N SER A 169 7.27 17.53 3.61
CA SER A 169 7.88 18.20 2.46
C SER A 169 6.87 19.02 1.61
N ASN A 170 6.03 19.81 2.28
CA ASN A 170 5.11 20.78 1.64
C ASN A 170 5.27 22.21 2.21
N ASN A 171 4.43 23.14 1.74
CA ASN A 171 4.50 24.56 2.11
C ASN A 171 3.48 24.99 3.19
N PHE A 172 2.89 24.03 3.91
CA PHE A 172 1.87 24.33 4.91
C PHE A 172 2.41 25.18 6.07
N ASN A 173 1.80 26.34 6.31
CA ASN A 173 2.19 27.26 7.39
C ASN A 173 0.97 28.04 7.91
N GLN A 174 -0.20 27.40 7.99
CA GLN A 174 -1.42 28.01 8.54
C GLN A 174 -1.54 27.77 10.05
N PRO A 175 -2.20 28.69 10.79
CA PRO A 175 -2.36 28.54 12.23
C PRO A 175 -3.24 27.33 12.57
N ILE A 176 -2.66 26.41 13.35
CA ILE A 176 -3.31 25.18 13.86
C ILE A 176 -3.11 25.00 15.37
N GLY A 177 -2.66 26.05 16.07
CA GLY A 177 -2.43 26.00 17.52
C GLY A 177 -3.69 25.75 18.36
N SER A 178 -4.88 25.90 17.76
CA SER A 178 -6.19 25.62 18.37
C SER A 178 -6.63 24.16 18.25
N TRP A 179 -5.90 23.31 17.53
CA TRP A 179 -6.21 21.90 17.42
C TRP A 179 -6.09 21.18 18.77
N ASP A 180 -7.09 20.37 19.10
CA ASP A 180 -7.03 19.42 20.20
C ASP A 180 -6.35 18.14 19.71
N VAL A 181 -5.07 17.99 20.03
CA VAL A 181 -4.24 16.83 19.65
C VAL A 181 -4.04 15.83 20.79
N SER A 182 -4.85 15.93 21.85
CA SER A 182 -4.70 15.11 23.08
C SER A 182 -4.86 13.60 22.84
N SER A 183 -5.55 13.21 21.77
CA SER A 183 -5.72 11.80 21.34
C SER A 183 -4.61 11.29 20.42
N VAL A 184 -3.73 12.16 19.90
CA VAL A 184 -2.72 11.78 18.91
C VAL A 184 -1.60 10.97 19.57
N THR A 185 -1.28 9.82 19.00
CA THR A 185 -0.20 8.93 19.46
C THR A 185 1.04 8.95 18.56
N ASP A 186 0.89 9.33 17.29
CA ASP A 186 1.96 9.38 16.29
C ASP A 186 1.96 10.72 15.52
N MET A 187 3.04 11.47 15.66
CA MET A 187 3.33 12.72 14.93
C MET A 187 4.64 12.62 14.12
N SER A 188 5.14 11.40 13.91
CA SER A 188 6.40 11.17 13.20
C SER A 188 6.37 11.81 11.81
N TYR A 189 7.46 12.49 11.44
CA TYR A 189 7.63 13.16 10.16
C TYR A 189 6.57 14.23 9.79
N MET A 190 5.69 14.65 10.71
CA MET A 190 4.53 15.51 10.39
C MET A 190 4.92 16.81 9.68
N PHE A 191 6.02 17.47 10.09
CA PHE A 191 6.55 18.70 9.49
C PHE A 191 7.97 18.55 8.93
N TYR A 192 8.33 17.34 8.49
CA TYR A 192 9.63 17.09 7.87
C TYR A 192 9.85 17.96 6.63
N SER A 193 11.00 18.65 6.54
CA SER A 193 11.36 19.53 5.41
C SER A 193 10.26 20.55 5.07
N ASN A 194 9.58 21.07 6.08
CA ASN A 194 8.47 22.01 5.96
C ASN A 194 8.88 23.44 6.42
N ASN A 195 8.20 24.47 5.90
CA ASN A 195 8.37 25.86 6.31
C ASN A 195 7.48 26.28 7.51
N PHE A 196 6.81 25.32 8.15
CA PHE A 196 5.91 25.54 9.28
C PHE A 196 6.62 26.26 10.44
N ASN A 197 6.01 27.35 10.92
CA ASN A 197 6.51 28.11 12.06
C ASN A 197 5.36 28.83 12.79
N GLN A 198 4.24 28.13 13.02
CA GLN A 198 3.09 28.65 13.75
C GLN A 198 3.11 28.19 15.22
N PRO A 199 2.56 28.98 16.16
CA PRO A 199 2.56 28.63 17.57
C PRO A 199 1.77 27.35 17.83
N ILE A 200 2.45 26.35 18.38
CA ILE A 200 1.89 25.03 18.77
C ILE A 200 2.27 24.65 20.22
N GLY A 201 2.85 25.57 20.98
CA GLY A 201 3.24 25.35 22.37
C GLY A 201 2.08 25.06 23.33
N SER A 202 0.83 25.30 22.91
CA SER A 202 -0.40 24.99 23.65
C SER A 202 -0.95 23.60 23.40
N TRP A 203 -0.37 22.81 22.49
CA TRP A 203 -0.82 21.45 22.22
C TRP A 203 -0.59 20.53 23.44
N ASP A 204 -1.61 19.74 23.77
CA ASP A 204 -1.48 18.63 24.70
C ASP A 204 -0.92 17.41 23.96
N VAL A 205 0.39 17.19 24.07
CA VAL A 205 1.10 16.07 23.45
C VAL A 205 1.32 14.89 24.41
N SER A 206 0.62 14.85 25.56
CA SER A 206 0.87 13.86 26.62
C SER A 206 0.59 12.41 26.22
N SER A 207 -0.18 12.18 25.15
CA SER A 207 -0.46 10.85 24.57
C SER A 207 0.51 10.45 23.46
N VAL A 208 1.35 11.37 22.96
CA VAL A 208 2.23 11.10 21.82
C VAL A 208 3.36 10.17 22.24
N THR A 209 3.60 9.14 21.43
CA THR A 209 4.64 8.13 21.67
C THR A 209 5.79 8.18 20.66
N ASP A 210 5.54 8.68 19.44
CA ASP A 210 6.54 8.87 18.38
C ASP A 210 6.51 10.30 17.82
N MET A 211 7.64 11.00 17.96
CA MET A 211 7.90 12.32 17.38
C MET A 211 9.13 12.31 16.46
N SER A 212 9.55 11.13 16.01
CA SER A 212 10.74 10.99 15.18
C SER A 212 10.62 11.81 13.91
N ASN A 213 11.68 12.54 13.58
CA ASN A 213 11.77 13.41 12.41
C ASN A 213 10.69 14.49 12.28
N MET A 214 9.88 14.76 13.32
CA MET A 214 8.73 15.66 13.22
C MET A 214 9.10 17.05 12.64
N PHE A 215 10.23 17.62 13.04
CA PHE A 215 10.76 18.90 12.56
C PHE A 215 12.12 18.76 11.87
N SER A 216 12.48 17.56 11.43
CA SER A 216 13.75 17.32 10.72
C SER A 216 13.75 18.11 9.41
N HIS A 217 14.82 18.84 9.14
CA HIS A 217 14.98 19.77 8.03
C HIS A 217 13.96 20.93 8.00
N ALA A 218 13.21 21.16 9.08
CA ALA A 218 12.31 22.31 9.21
C ALA A 218 13.11 23.57 9.56
N GLY A 219 13.86 24.08 8.58
CA GLY A 219 14.85 25.14 8.79
C GLY A 219 14.28 26.46 9.31
N SER A 220 12.97 26.71 9.19
CA SER A 220 12.33 27.94 9.68
C SER A 220 11.65 27.79 11.05
N PHE A 221 11.53 26.57 11.58
CA PHE A 221 10.78 26.30 12.80
C PHE A 221 11.54 26.80 14.03
N ASN A 222 10.90 27.70 14.81
CA ASN A 222 11.44 28.18 16.07
C ASN A 222 10.34 28.65 17.03
N GLN A 223 9.56 27.69 17.54
CA GLN A 223 8.47 27.96 18.48
C GLN A 223 8.81 27.46 19.88
N ASP A 224 8.22 28.10 20.89
CA ASP A 224 8.34 27.67 22.28
C ASP A 224 7.53 26.39 22.53
N LEU A 225 8.21 25.35 23.00
CA LEU A 225 7.66 24.02 23.28
C LEU A 225 7.84 23.62 24.76
N ASN A 226 8.21 24.57 25.63
CA ASN A 226 8.56 24.29 27.02
C ASN A 226 7.38 23.70 27.83
N ASN A 227 6.14 23.95 27.40
CA ASN A 227 4.94 23.43 28.07
C ASN A 227 4.55 22.01 27.64
N TRP A 228 5.24 21.41 26.66
CA TRP A 228 4.92 20.07 26.20
C TRP A 228 5.25 19.01 27.25
N ASN A 229 4.25 18.21 27.62
CA ASN A 229 4.47 17.01 28.41
C ASN A 229 4.86 15.85 27.47
N VAL A 230 6.16 15.57 27.39
CA VAL A 230 6.72 14.52 26.52
C VAL A 230 7.01 13.20 27.24
N SER A 231 6.49 12.99 28.46
CA SER A 231 6.85 11.81 29.28
C SER A 231 6.46 10.46 28.66
N ALA A 232 5.50 10.46 27.74
CA ALA A 232 5.06 9.28 27.00
C ALA A 232 5.87 9.01 25.70
N VAL A 233 6.66 9.98 25.26
CA VAL A 233 7.39 9.87 23.99
C VAL A 233 8.57 8.91 24.16
N THR A 234 8.59 7.87 23.33
CA THR A 234 9.64 6.86 23.33
C THR A 234 10.66 7.07 22.21
N ASN A 235 10.29 7.81 21.16
CA ASN A 235 11.12 8.01 19.97
C ASN A 235 11.21 9.48 19.56
N PHE A 236 12.39 10.06 19.75
CA PHE A 236 12.78 11.42 19.33
C PHE A 236 13.83 11.39 18.20
N PHE A 237 14.02 10.24 17.54
CA PHE A 237 15.02 10.07 16.49
C PHE A 237 14.96 11.23 15.49
N GLN A 238 16.05 11.99 15.39
CA GLN A 238 16.16 13.13 14.46
C GLN A 238 15.06 14.20 14.55
N MET A 239 14.34 14.36 15.69
CA MET A 239 13.20 15.27 15.79
C MET A 239 13.49 16.70 15.30
N PHE A 240 14.68 17.25 15.60
CA PHE A 240 15.14 18.58 15.19
C PHE A 240 16.41 18.51 14.31
N TYR A 241 16.66 17.38 13.65
CA TYR A 241 17.84 17.23 12.80
C TYR A 241 17.83 18.28 11.69
N SER A 242 18.87 19.11 11.57
CA SER A 242 18.95 20.19 10.59
C SER A 242 17.83 21.26 10.70
N ALA A 243 17.17 21.38 11.87
CA ALA A 243 16.27 22.48 12.18
C ALA A 243 17.09 23.72 12.58
N SER A 244 17.71 24.37 11.59
CA SER A 244 18.80 25.34 11.80
C SER A 244 18.44 26.59 12.61
N GLN A 245 17.17 26.96 12.69
CA GLN A 245 16.68 28.12 13.47
C GLN A 245 16.14 27.75 14.85
N PHE A 246 15.96 26.46 15.17
CA PHE A 246 15.38 26.05 16.43
C PHE A 246 16.33 26.32 17.60
N ASN A 247 15.86 27.06 18.62
CA ASN A 247 16.60 27.36 19.85
C ASN A 247 15.73 27.27 21.11
N GLY A 248 14.65 26.48 21.07
CA GLY A 248 13.68 26.39 22.16
C GLY A 248 14.24 25.80 23.45
N ASP A 249 13.79 26.31 24.60
CA ASP A 249 14.10 25.73 25.90
C ASP A 249 13.30 24.43 26.11
N VAL A 250 14.03 23.31 26.21
CA VAL A 250 13.48 21.97 26.44
C VAL A 250 13.97 21.37 27.77
N THR A 251 14.47 22.20 28.68
CA THR A 251 15.03 21.74 29.97
C THR A 251 13.98 21.16 30.92
N SER A 252 12.71 21.48 30.71
CA SER A 252 11.57 20.96 31.48
C SER A 252 11.11 19.56 31.05
N TRP A 253 11.56 19.09 29.89
CA TRP A 253 11.07 17.86 29.29
C TRP A 253 11.51 16.63 30.09
N ASP A 254 10.54 15.81 30.51
CA ASP A 254 10.81 14.50 31.09
C ASP A 254 11.07 13.45 30.01
N VAL A 255 12.34 13.24 29.70
CA VAL A 255 12.78 12.30 28.64
C VAL A 255 13.14 10.91 29.16
N ARG A 256 12.80 10.57 30.41
CA ARG A 256 13.19 9.27 30.99
C ARG A 256 12.55 8.06 30.29
N GLY A 257 11.42 8.26 29.61
CA GLY A 257 10.75 7.25 28.78
C GLY A 257 11.36 7.05 27.40
N ALA A 258 12.31 7.90 26.98
CA ALA A 258 12.88 7.86 25.63
C ALA A 258 13.79 6.64 25.43
N SER A 259 13.48 5.84 24.41
CA SER A 259 14.33 4.74 23.91
C SER A 259 15.30 5.19 22.82
N SER A 260 14.96 6.27 22.09
CA SER A 260 15.76 6.81 21.00
C SER A 260 15.73 8.33 21.01
N MET A 261 16.91 8.95 21.08
CA MET A 261 17.13 10.39 20.89
C MET A 261 18.30 10.63 19.92
N TYR A 262 18.63 9.62 19.11
CA TYR A 262 19.82 9.66 18.26
C TYR A 262 19.72 10.82 17.26
N THR A 263 20.78 11.64 17.22
CA THR A 263 20.91 12.81 16.35
C THR A 263 19.75 13.80 16.42
N MET A 264 19.04 13.86 17.55
CA MET A 264 17.87 14.72 17.75
C MET A 264 18.14 16.19 17.39
N PHE A 265 19.30 16.73 17.79
CA PHE A 265 19.70 18.12 17.55
C PHE A 265 20.90 18.27 16.59
N SER A 266 21.29 17.21 15.88
CA SER A 266 22.42 17.32 14.94
C SER A 266 22.08 18.33 13.85
N TYR A 267 23.00 19.28 13.59
CA TYR A 267 22.82 20.38 12.63
C TYR A 267 21.70 21.40 12.99
N ALA A 268 21.16 21.39 14.21
CA ALA A 268 20.34 22.47 14.74
C ALA A 268 21.26 23.61 15.25
N TYR A 269 21.78 24.44 14.34
CA TYR A 269 22.88 25.37 14.65
C TYR A 269 22.58 26.44 15.71
N ALA A 270 21.30 26.74 15.98
CA ALA A 270 20.89 27.74 16.94
C ALA A 270 20.66 27.20 18.37
N PHE A 271 20.74 25.88 18.56
CA PHE A 271 20.54 25.17 19.83
C PHE A 271 21.89 24.80 20.48
#